data_AF-A0A925CZ68-F1
#
_entry.id   AF-A0A925CZ68-F1
#
_cell.length_a   1.000
_cell.length_b   1.000
_cell.length_c   1.000
_cell.angle_alpha   90.00
_cell.angle_beta   90.00
_cell.angle_gamma   90.00
#
_symmetry.space_group_name_H-M   'P 1'
#
loop_
_entity.id
_entity.type
_entity.pdbx_description
1 polymer ?
#
loop_
_entity_poly.entity_id
_entity_poly.type
_entity_poly.pdbx_seq_one_letter_code
_entity_poly.pdbx_strand_id
1 'polypeptide(L)'
;MKHVVSLILCVLLTGPAFCWGFYGHKKINFYACFLLPPEMLVFYKANISFITEHAVDPDKRRYLVDAEGPRHYIDIDRYGSFPYPDLPRKWNDAVAKYSEDSLQQHGIVPWWIQTMLYRLTTAFRQKSGTQILKLSAELGHYIGDAHVPLHTSSNHNGQYTNQRGIHGFWESRIPELLAETEWDFFIGRASYVREPLNFMWDRILESAKAADSVLRIEEELNKLVSADQKYAYENRNGVLLKQYSSYYSRRYNSLLNNMVERRMRQSISSVASFWYTAWVDAGQPALNTILKVEFDEQELKALDSLGNKWQNSTIKGKDCF
;
A
#
# COMPACT_ATOMS: atom_id res chain seq x y z
N MET A 1 42.71 -7.21 45.97
CA MET A 1 42.44 -6.54 44.68
C MET A 1 41.04 -6.92 44.26
N LYS A 2 40.08 -5.98 44.29
CA LYS A 2 38.68 -6.25 43.94
C LYS A 2 38.53 -6.01 42.43
N HIS A 3 38.27 -7.07 41.67
CA HIS A 3 37.98 -6.97 40.24
C HIS A 3 36.56 -6.39 40.07
N VAL A 4 36.48 -5.15 39.59
CA VAL A 4 35.22 -4.52 39.15
C VAL A 4 34.99 -4.99 37.71
N VAL A 5 34.04 -5.90 37.53
CA VAL A 5 33.54 -6.29 36.21
C VAL A 5 32.59 -5.20 35.75
N SER A 6 33.03 -4.36 34.81
CA SER A 6 32.19 -3.36 34.17
C SER A 6 31.29 -4.06 33.16
N LEU A 7 30.02 -4.24 33.52
CA LEU A 7 28.98 -4.74 32.62
C LEU A 7 28.62 -3.60 31.66
N ILE A 8 29.13 -3.64 30.43
CA ILE A 8 28.70 -2.72 29.37
C ILE A 8 27.27 -3.11 29.01
N LEU A 9 26.31 -2.34 29.52
CA LEU A 9 24.92 -2.39 29.12
C LEU A 9 24.83 -1.87 27.68
N CYS A 10 24.80 -2.76 26.70
CA CYS A 10 24.37 -2.43 25.34
C CYS A 10 22.91 -1.99 25.39
N VAL A 11 22.68 -0.69 25.53
CA VAL A 11 21.39 -0.07 25.23
C VAL A 11 21.16 -0.27 23.74
N LEU A 12 20.35 -1.28 23.41
CA LEU A 12 19.71 -1.39 22.11
C LEU A 12 18.82 -0.16 21.96
N LEU A 13 19.33 0.88 21.29
CA LEU A 13 18.52 1.96 20.76
C LEU A 13 17.61 1.35 19.70
N THR A 14 16.44 0.86 20.11
CA THR A 14 15.33 0.55 19.22
C THR A 14 14.82 1.88 18.67
N GLY A 15 15.46 2.37 17.60
CA GLY A 15 14.89 3.44 16.80
C GLY A 15 13.54 2.98 16.23
N PRO A 16 12.58 3.89 16.01
CA PRO A 16 11.30 3.54 15.41
C PRO A 16 11.54 2.90 14.05
N ALA A 17 11.03 1.67 13.87
CA ALA A 17 10.99 1.00 12.58
C ALA A 17 9.99 1.76 11.70
N PHE A 18 10.48 2.73 10.92
CA PHE A 18 9.68 3.44 9.92
C PHE A 18 9.10 2.42 8.94
N CYS A 19 7.79 2.22 8.97
CA CYS A 19 7.12 1.19 8.18
C CYS A 19 7.44 1.34 6.68
N TRP A 20 8.08 0.30 6.16
CA TRP A 20 8.72 0.21 4.85
C TRP A 20 7.69 -0.12 3.76
N GLY A 21 6.71 0.77 3.59
CA GLY A 21 5.72 0.81 2.50
C GLY A 21 5.24 2.23 2.17
N PHE A 22 5.52 3.19 3.07
CA PHE A 22 5.01 4.56 2.99
C PHE A 22 5.41 5.32 1.73
N TYR A 23 6.65 5.13 1.26
CA TYR A 23 7.15 5.84 0.08
C TYR A 23 6.29 5.56 -1.17
N GLY A 24 5.95 4.28 -1.39
CA GLY A 24 5.14 3.84 -2.53
C GLY A 24 3.76 4.47 -2.52
N HIS A 25 3.01 4.35 -1.42
CA HIS A 25 1.66 4.92 -1.31
C HIS A 25 1.62 6.44 -1.49
N LYS A 26 2.58 7.16 -0.90
CA LYS A 26 2.71 8.62 -1.07
C LYS A 26 2.89 8.99 -2.53
N LYS A 27 3.83 8.33 -3.22
CA LYS A 27 4.11 8.59 -4.64
C LYS A 27 2.94 8.21 -5.54
N ILE A 28 2.28 7.08 -5.28
CA ILE A 28 1.09 6.65 -6.03
C ILE A 28 0.00 7.73 -5.97
N ASN A 29 -0.34 8.18 -4.77
CA ASN A 29 -1.38 9.19 -4.55
C ASN A 29 -0.99 10.55 -5.14
N PHE A 30 0.27 10.96 -4.98
CA PHE A 30 0.80 12.19 -5.57
C PHE A 30 0.65 12.19 -7.10
N TYR A 31 1.14 11.15 -7.78
CA TYR A 31 1.09 11.09 -9.24
C TYR A 31 -0.35 10.94 -9.77
N ALA A 32 -1.21 10.21 -9.06
CA ALA A 32 -2.61 10.03 -9.45
C ALA A 32 -3.37 11.36 -9.61
N CYS A 33 -3.03 12.39 -8.80
CA CYS A 33 -3.62 13.72 -8.94
C CYS A 33 -3.45 14.31 -10.35
N PHE A 34 -2.32 14.06 -11.02
CA PHE A 34 -2.00 14.63 -12.33
C PHE A 34 -2.67 13.93 -13.50
N LEU A 35 -3.29 12.77 -13.28
CA LEU A 35 -4.02 12.01 -14.31
C LEU A 35 -5.50 12.46 -14.40
N LEU A 36 -5.97 13.25 -13.44
CA LEU A 36 -7.35 13.68 -13.34
C LEU A 36 -7.71 14.72 -14.42
N PRO A 37 -8.99 14.78 -14.84
CA PRO A 37 -9.44 15.80 -15.78
C PRO A 37 -9.36 17.21 -15.15
N PRO A 38 -9.30 18.28 -15.96
CA PRO A 38 -9.13 19.66 -15.46
C PRO A 38 -10.11 20.05 -14.34
N GLU A 39 -11.36 19.62 -14.43
CA GLU A 39 -12.44 19.91 -13.47
C GLU A 39 -12.15 19.35 -12.07
N MET A 40 -11.43 18.23 -12.00
CA MET A 40 -10.99 17.62 -10.74
C MET A 40 -9.59 18.10 -10.33
N LEU A 41 -8.71 18.27 -11.31
CA LEU A 41 -7.30 18.61 -11.09
C LEU A 41 -7.14 19.89 -10.25
N VAL A 42 -8.00 20.90 -10.44
CA VAL A 42 -7.93 22.15 -9.66
C VAL A 42 -8.11 21.89 -8.16
N PHE A 43 -9.06 21.04 -7.77
CA PHE A 43 -9.30 20.67 -6.37
C PHE A 43 -8.18 19.78 -5.81
N TYR A 44 -7.80 18.73 -6.53
CA TYR A 44 -6.79 17.78 -6.05
C TYR A 44 -5.38 18.38 -5.98
N LYS A 45 -5.00 19.22 -6.95
CA LYS A 45 -3.69 19.87 -6.95
C LYS A 45 -3.56 20.88 -5.80
N ALA A 46 -4.62 21.61 -5.48
CA ALA A 46 -4.64 22.53 -4.33
C ALA A 46 -4.45 21.81 -2.98
N ASN A 47 -4.86 20.53 -2.91
CA ASN A 47 -4.83 19.71 -1.69
C ASN A 47 -3.83 18.54 -1.77
N ILE A 48 -2.87 18.60 -2.70
CA ILE A 48 -2.00 17.45 -3.01
C ILE A 48 -1.12 17.04 -1.82
N SER A 49 -0.70 17.99 -0.98
CA SER A 49 0.07 17.69 0.24
C SER A 49 -0.73 16.81 1.18
N PHE A 50 -2.01 17.14 1.42
CA PHE A 50 -2.89 16.34 2.26
C PHE A 50 -3.06 14.92 1.68
N ILE A 51 -3.41 14.82 0.40
CA ILE A 51 -3.60 13.53 -0.28
C ILE A 51 -2.34 12.66 -0.18
N THR A 52 -1.17 13.28 -0.33
CA THR A 52 0.12 12.60 -0.26
C THR A 52 0.43 12.17 1.18
N GLU A 53 0.34 13.06 2.16
CA GLU A 53 0.71 12.80 3.55
C GLU A 53 -0.18 11.76 4.23
N HIS A 54 -1.48 11.77 3.90
CA HIS A 54 -2.49 10.88 4.48
C HIS A 54 -2.66 9.57 3.70
N ALA A 55 -1.92 9.35 2.60
CA ALA A 55 -1.90 8.09 1.85
C ALA A 55 -1.44 6.86 2.65
N VAL A 56 -0.87 7.08 3.84
CA VAL A 56 -0.31 6.04 4.72
C VAL A 56 -1.08 5.90 6.03
N ASP A 57 -2.18 6.64 6.17
CA ASP A 57 -3.00 6.61 7.39
C ASP A 57 -3.66 5.24 7.65
N PRO A 58 -4.09 4.47 6.64
CA PRO A 58 -4.55 3.09 6.86
C PRO A 58 -3.51 2.21 7.56
N ASP A 59 -2.24 2.28 7.16
CA ASP A 59 -1.15 1.54 7.83
C ASP A 59 -0.96 2.00 9.27
N LYS A 60 -0.95 3.31 9.53
CA LYS A 60 -0.87 3.83 10.90
C LYS A 60 -2.05 3.35 11.74
N ARG A 61 -3.24 3.24 11.14
CA ARG A 61 -4.49 2.81 11.78
C ARG A 61 -4.48 1.33 12.13
N ARG A 62 -3.75 0.48 11.39
CA ARG A 62 -3.61 -0.96 11.66
C ARG A 62 -3.17 -1.26 13.10
N TYR A 63 -2.34 -0.39 13.68
CA TYR A 63 -1.84 -0.53 15.05
C TYR A 63 -2.86 -0.16 16.14
N LEU A 64 -3.95 0.51 15.75
CA LEU A 64 -4.94 1.08 16.67
C LEU A 64 -6.31 0.42 16.56
N VAL A 65 -6.63 -0.15 15.40
CA VAL A 65 -7.94 -0.74 15.09
C VAL A 65 -7.72 -2.15 14.54
N ASP A 66 -8.10 -3.17 15.32
CA ASP A 66 -7.85 -4.57 14.95
C ASP A 66 -8.51 -4.95 13.61
N ALA A 67 -9.70 -4.39 13.34
CA ALA A 67 -10.43 -4.59 12.08
C ALA A 67 -9.76 -3.92 10.85
N GLU A 68 -8.71 -3.12 11.03
CA GLU A 68 -8.02 -2.47 9.93
C GLU A 68 -7.08 -3.42 9.20
N GLY A 69 -6.37 -4.31 9.91
CA GLY A 69 -5.38 -5.21 9.30
C GLY A 69 -5.86 -6.00 8.09
N PRO A 70 -7.02 -6.67 8.16
CA PRO A 70 -7.59 -7.41 7.02
C PRO A 70 -7.88 -6.58 5.77
N ARG A 71 -7.97 -5.25 5.87
CA ARG A 71 -8.35 -4.39 4.74
C ARG A 71 -7.24 -4.17 3.72
N HIS A 72 -6.02 -4.61 4.03
CA HIS A 72 -4.81 -4.36 3.26
C HIS A 72 -4.42 -5.53 2.35
N TYR A 73 -4.94 -6.72 2.58
CA TYR A 73 -4.49 -7.90 1.84
C TYR A 73 -5.64 -8.86 1.55
N ILE A 74 -5.32 -9.90 0.79
CA ILE A 74 -6.12 -11.12 0.67
C ILE A 74 -5.19 -12.32 0.49
N ASP A 75 -5.20 -13.26 1.43
CA ASP A 75 -4.46 -14.53 1.32
C ASP A 75 -5.19 -15.46 0.34
N ILE A 76 -5.15 -15.11 -0.95
CA ILE A 76 -6.02 -15.73 -1.95
C ILE A 76 -5.70 -17.23 -2.17
N ASP A 77 -4.46 -17.63 -1.88
CA ASP A 77 -3.98 -19.00 -1.88
C ASP A 77 -4.67 -19.91 -0.84
N ARG A 78 -5.38 -19.32 0.14
CA ARG A 78 -6.23 -20.06 1.09
C ARG A 78 -7.55 -20.54 0.47
N TYR A 79 -7.95 -20.00 -0.67
CA TYR A 79 -9.24 -20.27 -1.30
C TYR A 79 -9.15 -21.19 -2.54
N GLY A 80 -8.07 -21.96 -2.65
CA GLY A 80 -7.88 -22.95 -3.71
C GLY A 80 -6.75 -22.60 -4.68
N SER A 81 -6.88 -23.03 -5.94
CA SER A 81 -5.87 -22.82 -6.97
C SER A 81 -6.28 -21.74 -7.96
N PHE A 82 -5.30 -21.00 -8.50
CA PHE A 82 -5.49 -20.03 -9.57
C PHE A 82 -6.36 -20.61 -10.73
N PRO A 83 -7.38 -19.91 -11.26
CA PRO A 83 -7.79 -18.51 -10.99
C PRO A 83 -8.75 -18.34 -9.80
N TYR A 84 -8.79 -19.30 -8.87
CA TYR A 84 -9.65 -19.31 -7.69
C TYR A 84 -11.14 -19.23 -8.04
N PRO A 85 -11.66 -20.15 -8.88
CA PRO A 85 -13.06 -20.11 -9.34
C PRO A 85 -14.05 -20.28 -8.18
N ASP A 86 -13.61 -20.93 -7.11
CA ASP A 86 -14.40 -21.17 -5.91
C ASP A 86 -14.51 -19.98 -4.96
N LEU A 87 -13.79 -18.89 -5.18
CA LEU A 87 -13.88 -17.68 -4.37
C LEU A 87 -14.91 -16.71 -4.98
N PRO A 88 -16.09 -16.53 -4.38
CA PRO A 88 -17.09 -15.61 -4.90
C PRO A 88 -16.57 -14.18 -4.90
N ARG A 89 -16.84 -13.46 -5.99
CA ARG A 89 -16.35 -12.10 -6.19
C ARG A 89 -17.19 -11.05 -5.46
N LYS A 90 -18.47 -11.34 -5.22
CA LYS A 90 -19.39 -10.50 -4.45
C LYS A 90 -19.28 -10.84 -2.96
N TRP A 91 -19.32 -9.81 -2.11
CA TRP A 91 -19.15 -9.96 -0.66
C TRP A 91 -20.17 -10.92 -0.03
N ASN A 92 -21.46 -10.71 -0.29
CA ASN A 92 -22.52 -11.52 0.31
C ASN A 92 -22.41 -13.01 -0.07
N ASP A 93 -22.02 -13.30 -1.31
CA ASP A 93 -21.81 -14.69 -1.77
C ASP A 93 -20.57 -15.31 -1.10
N ALA A 94 -19.50 -14.51 -0.92
CA ALA A 94 -18.31 -14.94 -0.21
C ALA A 94 -18.60 -15.22 1.27
N VAL A 95 -19.37 -14.35 1.94
CA VAL A 95 -19.80 -14.55 3.33
C VAL A 95 -20.68 -15.79 3.46
N ALA A 96 -21.60 -16.02 2.53
CA ALA A 96 -22.44 -17.21 2.53
C ALA A 96 -21.62 -18.51 2.39
N LYS A 97 -20.51 -18.48 1.64
CA LYS A 97 -19.65 -19.65 1.43
C LYS A 97 -18.61 -19.85 2.53
N TYR A 98 -17.98 -18.79 3.03
CA TYR A 98 -16.81 -18.88 3.90
C TYR A 98 -17.01 -18.31 5.31
N SER A 99 -18.14 -17.67 5.60
CA SER A 99 -18.38 -16.83 6.81
C SER A 99 -17.57 -15.53 6.84
N GLU A 100 -18.11 -14.50 7.48
CA GLU A 100 -17.42 -13.20 7.60
C GLU A 100 -16.13 -13.31 8.41
N ASP A 101 -16.12 -14.07 9.52
CA ASP A 101 -14.94 -14.23 10.37
C ASP A 101 -13.74 -14.83 9.61
N SER A 102 -13.99 -15.84 8.76
CA SER A 102 -12.94 -16.44 7.94
C SER A 102 -12.41 -15.46 6.89
N LEU A 103 -13.30 -14.70 6.23
CA LEU A 103 -12.89 -13.69 5.27
C LEU A 103 -12.03 -12.60 5.94
N GLN A 104 -12.43 -12.13 7.13
CA GLN A 104 -11.65 -11.17 7.90
C GLN A 104 -10.28 -11.75 8.29
N GLN A 105 -10.20 -13.01 8.68
CA GLN A 105 -8.93 -13.66 9.01
C GLN A 105 -7.96 -13.71 7.82
N HIS A 106 -8.48 -13.85 6.60
CA HIS A 106 -7.70 -14.04 5.39
C HIS A 106 -7.66 -12.81 4.47
N GLY A 107 -8.13 -11.66 4.96
CA GLY A 107 -8.03 -10.39 4.25
C GLY A 107 -9.17 -10.15 3.26
N ILE A 108 -9.59 -8.89 3.17
CA ILE A 108 -10.80 -8.44 2.49
C ILE A 108 -10.57 -7.25 1.54
N VAL A 109 -9.33 -6.93 1.19
CA VAL A 109 -8.99 -5.75 0.37
C VAL A 109 -9.86 -5.56 -0.90
N PRO A 110 -10.17 -6.58 -1.74
CA PRO A 110 -11.00 -6.35 -2.92
C PRO A 110 -12.43 -5.88 -2.61
N TRP A 111 -13.01 -6.34 -1.50
CA TRP A 111 -14.35 -5.92 -1.07
C TRP A 111 -14.30 -4.58 -0.34
N TRP A 112 -13.25 -4.32 0.43
CA TRP A 112 -13.07 -3.05 1.11
C TRP A 112 -12.92 -1.87 0.15
N ILE A 113 -12.20 -2.06 -0.96
CA ILE A 113 -12.07 -1.05 -2.03
C ILE A 113 -13.44 -0.63 -2.58
N GLN A 114 -14.39 -1.56 -2.77
CA GLN A 114 -15.74 -1.21 -3.20
C GLN A 114 -16.47 -0.35 -2.17
N THR A 115 -16.32 -0.68 -0.88
CA THR A 115 -16.92 0.10 0.21
C THR A 115 -16.34 1.53 0.24
N MET A 116 -15.03 1.66 0.07
CA MET A 116 -14.35 2.94 0.01
C MET A 116 -14.75 3.75 -1.23
N LEU A 117 -14.92 3.11 -2.39
CA LEU A 117 -15.44 3.74 -3.60
C LEU A 117 -16.86 4.30 -3.40
N TYR A 118 -17.75 3.52 -2.79
CA TYR A 118 -19.12 3.97 -2.48
C TYR A 118 -19.13 5.16 -1.53
N ARG A 119 -18.28 5.13 -0.49
CA ARG A 119 -18.12 6.24 0.45
C ARG A 119 -17.60 7.50 -0.26
N LEU A 120 -16.57 7.38 -1.09
CA LEU A 120 -16.02 8.50 -1.85
C LEU A 120 -17.06 9.10 -2.80
N THR A 121 -17.82 8.25 -3.50
CA THR A 121 -18.93 8.68 -4.37
C THR A 121 -19.98 9.47 -3.59
N THR A 122 -20.31 9.01 -2.38
CA THR A 122 -21.25 9.70 -1.50
C THR A 122 -20.72 11.06 -1.03
N ALA A 123 -19.44 11.12 -0.66
CA ALA A 123 -18.77 12.36 -0.27
C ALA A 123 -18.75 13.39 -1.42
N PHE A 124 -18.50 12.94 -2.65
CA PHE A 124 -18.65 13.79 -3.84
C PHE A 124 -20.08 14.30 -4.00
N ARG A 125 -21.09 13.43 -3.91
CA ARG A 125 -22.50 13.81 -4.05
C ARG A 125 -22.91 14.86 -3.02
N GLN A 126 -22.38 14.75 -1.81
CA GLN A 126 -22.60 15.70 -0.71
C GLN A 126 -21.71 16.94 -0.78
N LYS A 127 -20.77 17.00 -1.73
CA LYS A 127 -19.74 18.06 -1.85
C LYS A 127 -18.96 18.27 -0.54
N SER A 128 -18.70 17.19 0.20
CA SER A 128 -17.94 17.27 1.45
C SER A 128 -16.44 17.23 1.16
N GLY A 129 -15.80 18.41 1.10
CA GLY A 129 -14.38 18.54 0.78
C GLY A 129 -13.46 17.73 1.69
N THR A 130 -13.66 17.79 3.01
CA THR A 130 -12.84 17.05 3.99
C THR A 130 -12.96 15.54 3.81
N GLN A 131 -14.18 15.03 3.57
CA GLN A 131 -14.41 13.61 3.32
C GLN A 131 -13.85 13.16 1.97
N ILE A 132 -13.99 13.98 0.91
CA ILE A 132 -13.40 13.68 -0.40
C ILE A 132 -11.89 13.49 -0.25
N LEU A 133 -11.20 14.39 0.47
CA LEU A 133 -9.76 14.28 0.68
C LEU A 133 -9.37 13.02 1.46
N LYS A 134 -9.98 12.81 2.64
CA LYS A 134 -9.70 11.64 3.49
C LYS A 134 -9.94 10.32 2.75
N LEU A 135 -11.11 10.18 2.13
CA LEU A 135 -11.50 8.96 1.43
C LEU A 135 -10.69 8.74 0.16
N SER A 136 -10.26 9.80 -0.54
CA SER A 136 -9.38 9.66 -1.71
C SER A 136 -8.03 9.10 -1.33
N ALA A 137 -7.39 9.66 -0.29
CA ALA A 137 -6.09 9.20 0.19
C ALA A 137 -6.14 7.74 0.67
N GLU A 138 -7.15 7.39 1.46
CA GLU A 138 -7.32 6.02 1.97
C GLU A 138 -7.70 5.03 0.86
N LEU A 139 -8.61 5.39 -0.07
CA LEU A 139 -8.91 4.54 -1.23
C LEU A 139 -7.66 4.31 -2.08
N GLY A 140 -6.83 5.34 -2.25
CA GLY A 140 -5.56 5.25 -2.96
C GLY A 140 -4.59 4.25 -2.32
N HIS A 141 -4.58 4.17 -0.99
CA HIS A 141 -3.79 3.20 -0.24
C HIS A 141 -4.19 1.75 -0.59
N TYR A 142 -5.46 1.40 -0.37
CA TYR A 142 -5.94 0.01 -0.56
C TYR A 142 -5.85 -0.44 -2.03
N ILE A 143 -6.06 0.46 -2.99
CA ILE A 143 -5.81 0.15 -4.41
C ILE A 143 -4.32 -0.12 -4.63
N GLY A 144 -3.42 0.65 -4.01
CA GLY A 144 -1.98 0.40 -4.01
C GLY A 144 -1.63 -1.00 -3.52
N ASP A 145 -2.16 -1.39 -2.35
CA ASP A 145 -1.97 -2.72 -1.76
C ASP A 145 -2.41 -3.85 -2.68
N ALA A 146 -3.58 -3.71 -3.31
CA ALA A 146 -4.10 -4.72 -4.24
C ALA A 146 -3.16 -4.96 -5.45
N HIS A 147 -2.26 -4.03 -5.77
CA HIS A 147 -1.25 -4.19 -6.81
C HIS A 147 0.07 -4.81 -6.33
N VAL A 148 0.27 -4.93 -5.02
CA VAL A 148 1.45 -5.59 -4.43
C VAL A 148 1.25 -7.11 -4.48
N PRO A 149 2.11 -7.87 -5.20
CA PRO A 149 1.96 -9.33 -5.29
C PRO A 149 1.89 -10.04 -3.94
N LEU A 150 2.72 -9.61 -2.99
CA LEU A 150 2.83 -10.21 -1.66
C LEU A 150 1.62 -9.92 -0.75
N HIS A 151 0.81 -8.90 -1.05
CA HIS A 151 -0.48 -8.67 -0.37
C HIS A 151 -1.58 -9.61 -0.89
N THR A 152 -1.27 -10.48 -1.85
CA THR A 152 -2.18 -11.50 -2.37
C THR A 152 -1.73 -12.93 -2.07
N SER A 153 -0.90 -13.13 -1.03
CA SER A 153 -0.33 -14.44 -0.69
C SER A 153 -0.17 -14.59 0.82
N SER A 154 -0.53 -15.77 1.34
CA SER A 154 -0.26 -16.07 2.75
C SER A 154 1.23 -16.18 3.08
N ASN A 155 2.11 -16.30 2.08
CA ASN A 155 3.58 -16.21 2.21
C ASN A 155 4.09 -14.76 2.02
N HIS A 156 3.36 -13.78 2.56
CA HIS A 156 3.53 -12.35 2.29
C HIS A 156 4.95 -11.82 2.57
N ASN A 157 5.62 -12.30 3.62
CA ASN A 157 6.99 -11.91 3.96
C ASN A 157 7.99 -13.06 3.72
N GLY A 158 7.68 -14.03 2.83
CA GLY A 158 8.59 -15.14 2.53
C GLY A 158 8.84 -16.08 3.72
N GLN A 159 7.98 -16.05 4.76
CA GLN A 159 8.13 -16.82 5.99
C GLN A 159 8.05 -18.34 5.80
N TYR A 160 7.44 -18.81 4.71
CA TYR A 160 7.29 -20.23 4.39
C TYR A 160 8.30 -20.72 3.34
N THR A 161 9.09 -19.82 2.75
CA THR A 161 10.08 -20.12 1.70
C THR A 161 11.50 -19.67 2.07
N ASN A 162 11.74 -19.28 3.33
CA ASN A 162 13.04 -18.82 3.83
C ASN A 162 13.54 -17.50 3.19
N GLN A 163 12.62 -16.59 2.91
CA GLN A 163 12.88 -15.29 2.28
C GLN A 163 12.36 -14.14 3.15
N ARG A 164 12.45 -14.30 4.49
CA ARG A 164 12.03 -13.28 5.46
C ARG A 164 12.61 -11.91 5.13
N GLY A 165 11.74 -10.90 5.06
CA GLY A 165 12.06 -9.53 4.68
C GLY A 165 11.87 -9.21 3.19
N ILE A 166 11.42 -10.16 2.36
CA ILE A 166 11.14 -9.90 0.94
C ILE A 166 10.00 -8.90 0.72
N HIS A 167 9.07 -8.81 1.68
CA HIS A 167 7.98 -7.83 1.63
C HIS A 167 8.51 -6.41 1.60
N GLY A 168 9.23 -5.99 2.66
CA GLY A 168 9.84 -4.67 2.72
C GLY A 168 10.91 -4.43 1.64
N PHE A 169 11.56 -5.50 1.16
CA PHE A 169 12.46 -5.40 0.01
C PHE A 169 11.73 -4.96 -1.26
N TRP A 170 10.60 -5.61 -1.58
CA TRP A 170 9.81 -5.32 -2.77
C TRP A 170 9.09 -3.98 -2.68
N GLU A 171 8.42 -3.72 -1.55
CA GLU A 171 7.50 -2.57 -1.40
C GLU A 171 8.21 -1.25 -1.11
N SER A 172 9.44 -1.29 -0.59
CA SER A 172 10.08 -0.07 -0.07
C SER A 172 11.52 0.08 -0.48
N ARG A 173 12.37 -0.92 -0.30
CA ARG A 173 13.77 -0.78 -0.71
C ARG A 173 13.91 -0.51 -2.21
N ILE A 174 13.21 -1.26 -3.06
CA ILE A 174 13.31 -1.09 -4.52
C ILE A 174 12.76 0.28 -4.95
N PRO A 175 11.53 0.68 -4.58
CA PRO A 175 11.02 2.02 -4.92
C PRO A 175 11.88 3.16 -4.40
N GLU A 176 12.33 3.12 -3.15
CA GLU A 176 13.15 4.19 -2.57
C GLU A 176 14.50 4.34 -3.27
N LEU A 177 15.05 3.24 -3.81
CA LEU A 177 16.33 3.25 -4.51
C LEU A 177 16.21 3.73 -5.96
N LEU A 178 15.11 3.40 -6.65
CA LEU A 178 15.02 3.50 -8.11
C LEU A 178 14.00 4.52 -8.61
N ALA A 179 12.93 4.83 -7.85
CA ALA A 179 11.79 5.55 -8.40
C ALA A 179 12.09 7.01 -8.81
N GLU A 180 12.97 7.72 -8.10
CA GLU A 180 13.33 9.11 -8.46
C GLU A 180 14.31 9.19 -9.63
N THR A 181 15.14 8.16 -9.83
CA THR A 181 16.33 8.23 -10.68
C THR A 181 16.22 7.37 -11.94
N GLU A 182 15.39 6.31 -11.92
CA GLU A 182 15.38 5.29 -12.97
C GLU A 182 13.97 5.03 -13.54
N TRP A 183 12.89 5.49 -12.90
CA TRP A 183 11.51 5.20 -13.34
C TRP A 183 10.82 6.39 -13.99
N ASP A 184 9.90 6.08 -14.90
CA ASP A 184 9.02 7.08 -15.52
C ASP A 184 7.60 6.93 -14.96
N PHE A 185 6.97 8.06 -14.63
CA PHE A 185 5.57 8.13 -14.20
C PHE A 185 4.71 8.98 -15.14
N PHE A 186 5.16 9.20 -16.39
CA PHE A 186 4.31 9.72 -17.45
C PHE A 186 3.25 8.67 -17.83
N ILE A 187 2.09 8.80 -17.19
CA ILE A 187 0.96 7.88 -17.32
C ILE A 187 -0.20 8.64 -17.96
N GLY A 188 -0.93 7.94 -18.84
CA GLY A 188 -2.12 8.49 -19.50
C GLY A 188 -3.22 8.90 -18.52
N ARG A 189 -4.25 9.59 -19.02
CA ARG A 189 -5.33 10.14 -18.20
C ARG A 189 -6.15 9.06 -17.50
N ALA A 190 -6.77 9.44 -16.38
CA ALA A 190 -7.76 8.65 -15.69
C ALA A 190 -8.92 8.26 -16.64
N SER A 191 -9.47 7.06 -16.44
CA SER A 191 -10.58 6.54 -17.24
C SER A 191 -11.73 6.09 -16.36
N TYR A 192 -12.97 6.14 -16.87
CA TYR A 192 -14.13 5.68 -16.14
C TYR A 192 -14.15 4.15 -16.07
N VAL A 193 -14.25 3.61 -14.86
CA VAL A 193 -14.27 2.16 -14.62
C VAL A 193 -15.71 1.69 -14.49
N ARG A 194 -16.25 1.09 -15.56
CA ARG A 194 -17.66 0.63 -15.62
C ARG A 194 -18.00 -0.45 -14.60
N GLU A 195 -17.07 -1.37 -14.34
CA GLU A 195 -17.24 -2.48 -13.40
C GLU A 195 -16.07 -2.50 -12.41
N PRO A 196 -16.09 -1.61 -11.39
CA PRO A 196 -14.98 -1.47 -10.44
C PRO A 196 -14.62 -2.77 -9.72
N LEU A 197 -15.64 -3.60 -9.43
CA LEU A 197 -15.43 -4.89 -8.80
C LEU A 197 -14.62 -5.85 -9.68
N ASN A 198 -15.04 -6.04 -10.94
CA ASN A 198 -14.35 -6.93 -11.87
C ASN A 198 -12.92 -6.43 -12.12
N PHE A 199 -12.77 -5.11 -12.31
CA PHE A 199 -11.46 -4.48 -12.46
C PHE A 199 -10.53 -4.80 -11.29
N MET A 200 -10.99 -4.68 -10.03
CA MET A 200 -10.13 -4.98 -8.89
C MET A 200 -9.81 -6.46 -8.76
N TRP A 201 -10.75 -7.35 -9.08
CA TRP A 201 -10.44 -8.78 -9.10
C TRP A 201 -9.41 -9.14 -10.16
N ASP A 202 -9.42 -8.50 -11.33
CA ASP A 202 -8.36 -8.68 -12.32
C ASP A 202 -6.99 -8.26 -11.75
N ARG A 203 -6.91 -7.12 -11.05
CA ARG A 203 -5.66 -6.67 -10.39
C ARG A 203 -5.19 -7.64 -9.30
N ILE A 204 -6.12 -8.19 -8.52
CA ILE A 204 -5.82 -9.20 -7.49
C ILE A 204 -5.31 -10.49 -8.13
N LEU A 205 -5.95 -10.97 -9.20
CA LEU A 205 -5.50 -12.17 -9.90
C LEU A 205 -4.13 -11.99 -10.56
N GLU A 206 -3.84 -10.79 -11.08
CA GLU A 206 -2.50 -10.43 -11.57
C GLU A 206 -1.45 -10.43 -10.44
N SER A 207 -1.75 -9.81 -9.30
CA SER A 207 -0.89 -9.83 -8.11
C SER A 207 -0.62 -11.27 -7.64
N ALA A 208 -1.67 -12.10 -7.60
CA ALA A 208 -1.58 -13.48 -7.14
C ALA A 208 -0.66 -14.32 -8.04
N LYS A 209 -0.75 -14.15 -9.37
CA LYS A 209 0.19 -14.78 -10.30
C LYS A 209 1.63 -14.27 -10.10
N ALA A 210 1.78 -12.97 -9.89
CA ALA A 210 3.09 -12.34 -9.75
C ALA A 210 3.81 -12.74 -8.44
N ALA A 211 3.08 -13.16 -7.40
CA ALA A 211 3.66 -13.58 -6.12
C ALA A 211 4.64 -14.75 -6.28
N ASP A 212 4.33 -15.71 -7.16
CA ASP A 212 5.25 -16.80 -7.53
C ASP A 212 6.57 -16.25 -8.10
N SER A 213 6.48 -15.32 -9.04
CA SER A 213 7.67 -14.76 -9.68
C SER A 213 8.52 -13.94 -8.72
N VAL A 214 7.89 -13.18 -7.81
CA VAL A 214 8.58 -12.45 -6.73
C VAL A 214 9.40 -13.40 -5.87
N LEU A 215 8.79 -14.47 -5.36
CA LEU A 215 9.47 -15.42 -4.48
C LEU A 215 10.52 -16.24 -5.25
N ARG A 216 10.15 -16.88 -6.36
CA ARG A 216 11.04 -17.77 -7.10
C ARG A 216 12.28 -17.05 -7.65
N ILE A 217 12.13 -15.84 -8.19
CA ILE A 217 13.26 -15.09 -8.75
C ILE A 217 14.23 -14.63 -7.65
N GLU A 218 13.73 -14.24 -6.48
CA GLU A 218 14.61 -13.88 -5.36
C GLU A 218 15.38 -15.12 -4.88
N GLU A 219 14.73 -16.27 -4.80
CA GLU A 219 15.37 -17.53 -4.43
C GLU A 219 16.46 -17.94 -5.44
N GLU A 220 16.18 -17.84 -6.74
CA GLU A 220 17.14 -18.11 -7.82
C GLU A 220 18.33 -17.14 -7.76
N LEU A 221 18.09 -15.84 -7.58
CA LEU A 221 19.15 -14.85 -7.45
C LEU A 221 20.01 -15.10 -6.20
N ASN A 222 19.38 -15.50 -5.09
CA ASN A 222 20.06 -15.79 -3.84
C ASN A 222 21.04 -16.98 -3.94
N LYS A 223 20.82 -17.90 -4.89
CA LYS A 223 21.76 -19.00 -5.19
C LYS A 223 23.00 -18.54 -5.97
N LEU A 224 22.90 -17.41 -6.67
CA LEU A 224 23.93 -16.89 -7.57
C LEU A 224 24.78 -15.77 -6.94
N VAL A 225 24.28 -15.12 -5.89
CA VAL A 225 24.92 -13.96 -5.27
C VAL A 225 25.33 -14.31 -3.85
N SER A 226 26.58 -14.04 -3.49
CA SER A 226 27.10 -14.29 -2.15
C SER A 226 26.51 -13.32 -1.12
N ALA A 227 26.48 -13.73 0.15
CA ALA A 227 25.83 -12.97 1.22
C ALA A 227 26.41 -11.55 1.43
N ASP A 228 27.71 -11.37 1.17
CA ASP A 228 28.44 -10.10 1.21
C ASP A 228 28.06 -9.15 0.06
N GLN A 229 27.56 -9.69 -1.05
CA GLN A 229 27.02 -8.90 -2.17
C GLN A 229 25.51 -8.67 -2.04
N LYS A 230 24.80 -9.54 -1.32
CA LYS A 230 23.35 -9.42 -1.08
C LYS A 230 23.00 -8.24 -0.19
N TYR A 231 23.76 -8.02 0.88
CA TYR A 231 23.48 -6.98 1.88
C TYR A 231 24.55 -5.89 1.90
N ALA A 232 24.14 -4.68 2.22
CA ALA A 232 25.04 -3.55 2.47
C ALA A 232 24.59 -2.77 3.71
N TYR A 233 25.53 -2.07 4.33
CA TYR A 233 25.22 -1.07 5.35
C TYR A 233 25.12 0.29 4.66
N GLU A 234 23.91 0.84 4.62
CA GLU A 234 23.64 2.13 3.97
C GLU A 234 22.97 3.07 4.98
N ASN A 235 23.24 4.37 4.84
CA ASN A 235 22.65 5.39 5.70
C ASN A 235 21.27 5.79 5.16
N ARG A 236 20.23 5.66 6.00
CA ARG A 236 18.88 6.12 5.70
C ARG A 236 18.40 7.01 6.84
N ASN A 237 18.05 8.26 6.52
CA ASN A 237 17.59 9.25 7.50
C ASN A 237 18.53 9.41 8.70
N GLY A 238 19.85 9.30 8.49
CA GLY A 238 20.87 9.44 9.54
C GLY A 238 21.17 8.16 10.33
N VAL A 239 20.50 7.04 10.02
CA VAL A 239 20.73 5.75 10.67
C VAL A 239 21.40 4.78 9.71
N LEU A 240 22.53 4.21 10.13
CA LEU A 240 23.20 3.14 9.38
C LEU A 240 22.45 1.82 9.61
N LEU A 241 21.95 1.21 8.54
CA LEU A 241 21.20 -0.04 8.64
C LEU A 241 21.63 -1.07 7.60
N LYS A 242 21.57 -2.34 7.98
CA LYS A 242 21.81 -3.47 7.08
C LYS A 242 20.56 -3.69 6.23
N GLN A 243 20.68 -3.55 4.92
CA GLN A 243 19.58 -3.77 3.96
C GLN A 243 20.07 -4.45 2.69
N TYR A 244 19.16 -4.82 1.81
CA TYR A 244 19.51 -5.33 0.48
C TYR A 244 20.36 -4.29 -0.27
N SER A 245 21.50 -4.74 -0.79
CA SER A 245 22.47 -3.88 -1.45
C SER A 245 21.88 -3.27 -2.71
N SER A 246 22.42 -2.12 -3.11
CA SER A 246 22.10 -1.48 -4.38
C SER A 246 22.31 -2.40 -5.60
N TYR A 247 23.31 -3.28 -5.54
CA TYR A 247 23.61 -4.27 -6.59
C TYR A 247 22.53 -5.36 -6.66
N TYR A 248 22.20 -5.98 -5.52
CA TYR A 248 21.19 -7.04 -5.44
C TYR A 248 19.81 -6.50 -5.85
N SER A 249 19.46 -5.30 -5.38
CA SER A 249 18.19 -4.63 -5.68
C SER A 249 17.99 -4.42 -7.19
N ARG A 250 19.02 -3.90 -7.88
CA ARG A 250 18.97 -3.68 -9.34
C ARG A 250 18.94 -4.98 -10.13
N ARG A 251 19.74 -5.98 -9.74
CA ARG A 251 19.71 -7.31 -10.37
C ARG A 251 18.34 -7.96 -10.24
N TYR A 252 17.78 -7.95 -9.04
CA TYR A 252 16.45 -8.49 -8.78
C TYR A 252 15.36 -7.74 -9.56
N ASN A 253 15.37 -6.40 -9.54
CA ASN A 253 14.44 -5.58 -10.32
C ASN A 253 14.53 -5.88 -11.83
N SER A 254 15.75 -6.04 -12.37
CA SER A 254 15.97 -6.42 -13.77
C SER A 254 15.45 -7.83 -14.10
N LEU A 255 15.66 -8.82 -13.22
CA LEU A 255 15.13 -10.18 -13.40
C LEU A 255 13.61 -10.23 -13.33
N LEU A 256 12.99 -9.35 -12.52
CA LEU A 256 11.54 -9.11 -12.52
C LEU A 256 11.06 -8.28 -13.73
N ASN A 257 11.96 -7.95 -14.66
CA ASN A 257 11.71 -7.13 -15.83
C ASN A 257 11.21 -5.70 -15.50
N ASN A 258 11.56 -5.12 -14.34
CA ASN A 258 10.97 -3.89 -13.78
C ASN A 258 9.52 -4.06 -13.28
N MET A 259 9.19 -5.20 -12.67
CA MET A 259 7.82 -5.45 -12.19
C MET A 259 7.34 -4.38 -11.20
N VAL A 260 8.20 -3.93 -10.29
CA VAL A 260 7.81 -2.96 -9.25
C VAL A 260 7.32 -1.66 -9.88
N GLU A 261 8.08 -1.11 -10.84
CA GLU A 261 7.67 0.06 -11.63
C GLU A 261 6.35 -0.18 -12.38
N ARG A 262 6.23 -1.31 -13.10
CA ARG A 262 5.00 -1.64 -13.85
C ARG A 262 3.78 -1.68 -12.94
N ARG A 263 3.88 -2.33 -11.77
CA ARG A 263 2.80 -2.41 -10.79
C ARG A 263 2.49 -1.03 -10.22
N MET A 264 3.49 -0.23 -9.87
CA MET A 264 3.30 1.13 -9.35
C MET A 264 2.63 2.06 -10.38
N ARG A 265 3.00 1.97 -11.66
CA ARG A 265 2.33 2.69 -12.77
C ARG A 265 0.87 2.27 -12.92
N GLN A 266 0.56 0.98 -12.80
CA GLN A 266 -0.81 0.46 -12.78
C GLN A 266 -1.60 0.95 -11.57
N SER A 267 -0.98 1.01 -10.38
CA SER A 267 -1.59 1.57 -9.18
C SER A 267 -1.96 3.03 -9.37
N ILE A 268 -1.03 3.87 -9.86
CA ILE A 268 -1.29 5.30 -10.12
C ILE A 268 -2.49 5.48 -11.06
N SER A 269 -2.51 4.74 -12.18
CA SER A 269 -3.62 4.80 -13.15
C SER A 269 -4.95 4.34 -12.54
N SER A 270 -4.92 3.27 -11.75
CA SER A 270 -6.12 2.72 -11.08
C SER A 270 -6.67 3.68 -10.04
N VAL A 271 -5.81 4.27 -9.19
CA VAL A 271 -6.20 5.25 -8.17
C VAL A 271 -6.88 6.45 -8.81
N ALA A 272 -6.25 7.05 -9.83
CA ALA A 272 -6.83 8.19 -10.54
C ALA A 272 -8.17 7.83 -11.20
N SER A 273 -8.26 6.64 -11.81
CA SER A 273 -9.47 6.14 -12.45
C SER A 273 -10.60 5.88 -11.45
N PHE A 274 -10.30 5.40 -10.24
CA PHE A 274 -11.29 5.18 -9.19
C PHE A 274 -11.80 6.49 -8.59
N TRP A 275 -10.91 7.47 -8.36
CA TRP A 275 -11.34 8.82 -7.96
C TRP A 275 -12.24 9.46 -9.01
N TYR A 276 -11.85 9.35 -10.29
CA TYR A 276 -12.64 9.84 -11.41
C TYR A 276 -13.99 9.13 -11.51
N THR A 277 -14.01 7.80 -11.36
CA THR A 277 -15.25 7.00 -11.36
C THR A 277 -16.19 7.44 -10.24
N ALA A 278 -15.69 7.62 -9.02
CA ALA A 278 -16.48 8.11 -7.89
C ALA A 278 -17.09 9.49 -8.15
N TRP A 279 -16.34 10.40 -8.79
CA TRP A 279 -16.82 11.73 -9.15
C TRP A 279 -17.89 11.68 -10.25
N VAL A 280 -17.70 10.85 -11.28
CA VAL A 280 -18.70 10.65 -12.34
C VAL A 280 -19.99 10.04 -11.79
N ASP A 281 -19.89 8.99 -10.97
CA ASP A 281 -21.04 8.32 -10.35
C ASP A 281 -21.79 9.21 -9.33
N ALA A 282 -21.12 10.26 -8.84
CA ALA A 282 -21.73 11.29 -8.01
C ALA A 282 -22.49 12.37 -8.80
N GLY A 283 -22.49 12.30 -10.13
CA GLY A 283 -23.11 13.30 -11.02
C GLY A 283 -22.18 14.47 -11.36
N GLN A 284 -20.86 14.26 -11.30
CA GLN A 284 -19.84 15.25 -11.66
C GLN A 284 -20.02 16.62 -10.96
N PRO A 285 -20.19 16.65 -9.62
CA PRO A 285 -20.41 17.89 -8.90
C PRO A 285 -19.23 18.85 -9.10
N ALA A 286 -19.53 20.14 -9.29
CA ALA A 286 -18.52 21.18 -9.42
C ALA A 286 -17.67 21.28 -8.15
N LEU A 287 -16.35 21.07 -8.27
CA LEU A 287 -15.41 21.06 -7.14
C LEU A 287 -14.80 22.43 -6.85
N ASN A 288 -14.97 23.39 -7.75
CA ASN A 288 -14.52 24.77 -7.55
C ASN A 288 -15.23 25.46 -6.36
N THR A 289 -16.41 24.99 -5.96
CA THR A 289 -17.14 25.51 -4.80
C THR A 289 -16.57 25.06 -3.45
N ILE A 290 -15.63 24.11 -3.45
CA ILE A 290 -15.06 23.51 -2.23
C ILE A 290 -13.52 23.50 -2.24
N LEU A 291 -12.88 24.42 -2.98
CA LEU A 291 -11.42 24.46 -3.11
C LEU A 291 -10.69 24.68 -1.78
N LYS A 292 -11.24 25.53 -0.91
CA LYS A 292 -10.70 25.76 0.43
C LYS A 292 -11.34 24.75 1.38
N VAL A 293 -10.64 23.64 1.58
CA VAL A 293 -11.06 22.64 2.57
C VAL A 293 -10.50 23.06 3.92
N GLU A 294 -11.40 23.42 4.84
CA GLU A 294 -11.06 23.70 6.22
C GLU A 294 -11.52 22.51 7.06
N PHE A 295 -10.58 21.89 7.77
CA PHE A 295 -10.89 20.86 8.76
C PHE A 295 -11.29 21.54 10.05
N ASP A 296 -12.35 21.05 10.68
CA ASP A 296 -12.72 21.53 12.02
C ASP A 296 -11.76 21.04 13.10
N GLU A 297 -11.88 21.59 14.31
CA GLU A 297 -11.01 21.26 15.43
C GLU A 297 -11.07 19.78 15.82
N GLN A 298 -12.24 19.14 15.68
CA GLN A 298 -12.40 17.72 16.00
C GLN A 298 -11.71 16.85 14.96
N GLU A 299 -11.82 17.21 13.69
CA GLU A 299 -11.15 16.54 12.59
C GLU A 299 -9.63 16.65 12.68
N LEU A 300 -9.11 17.84 12.99
CA LEU A 300 -7.67 18.05 13.19
C LEU A 300 -7.16 17.23 14.38
N LYS A 301 -7.87 17.26 15.52
CA LYS A 301 -7.53 16.42 16.68
C LYS A 301 -7.52 14.94 16.33
N ALA A 302 -8.46 14.46 15.51
CA ALA A 302 -8.50 13.07 15.09
C ALA A 302 -7.25 12.70 14.25
N LEU A 303 -6.85 13.54 13.30
CA LEU A 303 -5.66 13.36 12.48
C LEU A 303 -4.37 13.37 13.32
N ASP A 304 -4.22 14.34 14.21
CA ASP A 304 -3.06 14.44 15.11
C ASP A 304 -2.97 13.25 16.07
N SER A 305 -4.13 12.80 16.58
CA SER A 305 -4.18 11.66 17.50
C SER A 305 -3.71 10.37 16.84
N LEU A 306 -3.96 10.18 15.54
CA LEU A 306 -3.50 9.01 14.80
C LEU A 306 -1.97 8.98 14.72
N GLY A 307 -1.35 10.13 14.39
CA GLY A 307 0.11 10.25 14.34
C GLY A 307 0.78 9.98 15.69
N ASN A 308 0.26 10.61 16.76
CA ASN A 308 0.80 10.46 18.11
C ASN A 308 0.62 9.04 18.67
N LYS A 309 -0.54 8.42 18.44
CA LYS A 309 -0.79 7.04 18.90
C LYS A 309 0.08 6.04 18.15
N TRP A 310 0.27 6.22 16.84
CA TRP A 310 1.14 5.38 16.04
C TRP A 310 2.57 5.38 16.57
N GLN A 311 3.15 6.56 16.86
CA GLN A 311 4.50 6.69 17.43
C GLN A 311 4.69 5.95 18.75
N ASN A 312 3.62 5.74 19.52
CA ASN A 312 3.64 5.12 20.85
C ASN A 312 3.10 3.68 20.87
N SER A 313 2.74 3.11 19.72
CA SER A 313 2.11 1.79 19.63
C SER A 313 3.10 0.65 19.37
N THR A 314 2.81 -0.54 19.91
CA THR A 314 3.49 -1.79 19.57
C THR A 314 2.75 -2.51 18.45
N ILE A 315 3.49 -3.25 17.60
CA ILE A 315 2.96 -3.91 16.40
C ILE A 315 1.85 -4.91 16.78
N LYS A 316 0.65 -4.75 16.21
CA LYS A 316 -0.49 -5.68 16.33
C LYS A 316 -0.85 -6.25 14.95
N GLY A 317 -1.02 -7.57 14.85
CA GLY A 317 -1.43 -8.25 13.61
C GLY A 317 -0.26 -8.78 12.77
N LYS A 318 -0.52 -9.07 11.47
CA LYS A 318 0.52 -9.53 10.54
C LYS A 318 1.61 -8.46 10.42
N ASP A 319 2.83 -8.85 10.76
CA ASP A 319 4.00 -8.02 10.57
C ASP A 319 4.38 -8.01 9.09
N CYS A 320 4.51 -6.81 8.53
CA CYS A 320 5.08 -6.57 7.21
C CYS A 320 6.62 -6.45 7.26
N PHE A 321 7.21 -6.58 8.45
CA PHE A 321 8.66 -6.49 8.70
C PHE A 321 9.27 -7.84 9.07
#